data_AF-H2AS95-F1
#
_entry.id   AF-H2AS95-F1
#
_cell.length_a   1.000
_cell.length_b   1.000
_cell.length_c   1.000
_cell.angle_alpha   90.00
_cell.angle_beta   90.00
_cell.angle_gamma   90.00
#
_symmetry.space_group_name_H-M   'P 1'
#
loop_
_entity.id
_entity.type
_entity.pdbx_description
1 polymer ?
#
loop_
_entity_poly.entity_id
_entity_poly.type
_entity_poly.pdbx_seq_one_letter_code
_entity_poly.pdbx_strand_id
1 'polypeptide(L)'
;MTLRSNWPFKFRYTRTQLEIFRFSFCLLAPIAVMYYIGTDTDKKLNVPGFWPDPASLNQIPKERYEIKAELARMKKERLEKRLKLERKLQEEYGITNLEEEKERIRNELKAAKDNSSN
;
A
#
# COMPACT_ATOMS: atom_id res chain seq x y z
N MET A 1 -42.51 -7.90 -67.41
CA MET A 1 -41.40 -7.69 -66.46
C MET A 1 -41.87 -8.08 -65.07
N THR A 2 -41.44 -9.23 -64.54
CA THR A 2 -41.67 -9.64 -63.15
C THR A 2 -40.43 -10.38 -62.66
N LEU A 3 -39.48 -9.65 -62.04
CA LEU A 3 -38.32 -10.27 -61.39
C LEU A 3 -38.79 -10.92 -60.08
N ARG A 4 -38.81 -12.26 -60.06
CA ARG A 4 -39.01 -13.05 -58.83
C ARG A 4 -37.68 -13.14 -58.09
N SER A 5 -37.55 -12.37 -57.00
CA SER A 5 -36.42 -12.45 -56.08
C SER A 5 -36.46 -13.78 -55.30
N ASN A 6 -35.74 -14.79 -55.78
CA ASN A 6 -35.47 -16.00 -55.02
C ASN A 6 -34.26 -15.75 -54.11
N TRP A 7 -34.49 -15.44 -52.84
CA TRP A 7 -33.45 -15.39 -51.82
C TRP A 7 -33.22 -16.81 -51.24
N PRO A 8 -32.02 -17.42 -51.37
CA PRO A 8 -31.79 -18.80 -50.97
C PRO A 8 -31.22 -18.92 -49.56
N PHE A 9 -31.88 -18.34 -48.54
CA PHE A 9 -31.46 -18.55 -47.15
C PHE A 9 -32.66 -18.85 -46.26
N LYS A 10 -33.02 -20.13 -46.18
CA LYS A 10 -33.81 -20.66 -45.05
C LYS A 10 -32.83 -21.02 -43.94
N PHE A 11 -32.59 -20.09 -43.02
CA PHE A 11 -31.86 -20.40 -41.79
C PHE A 11 -32.71 -21.35 -40.92
N ARG A 12 -32.33 -22.62 -40.89
CA ARG A 12 -32.88 -23.63 -39.97
C ARG A 12 -31.87 -23.82 -38.85
N TYR A 13 -32.08 -23.14 -37.73
CA TYR A 13 -31.26 -23.36 -36.52
C TYR A 13 -31.85 -24.50 -35.69
N THR A 14 -30.99 -25.42 -35.28
CA THR A 14 -31.39 -26.48 -34.35
C THR A 14 -31.22 -26.01 -32.91
N ARG A 15 -32.01 -26.57 -31.99
CA ARG A 15 -31.94 -26.23 -30.56
C ARG A 15 -30.53 -26.42 -29.98
N THR A 16 -29.84 -27.48 -30.41
CA THR A 16 -28.45 -27.76 -30.04
C THR A 16 -27.47 -26.69 -30.54
N GLN A 17 -27.66 -26.12 -31.74
CA GLN A 17 -26.81 -25.03 -32.23
C GLN A 17 -26.93 -23.76 -31.37
N LEU A 18 -28.13 -23.46 -30.87
CA LEU A 18 -28.37 -22.34 -29.95
C LEU A 18 -27.73 -22.57 -28.57
N GLU A 19 -27.79 -23.80 -28.05
CA GLU A 19 -27.13 -24.17 -26.79
C GLU A 19 -25.60 -24.03 -26.90
N ILE A 20 -25.00 -24.50 -28.01
CA ILE A 20 -23.56 -24.37 -28.28
C ILE A 20 -23.14 -22.90 -28.43
N PHE A 21 -23.96 -22.09 -29.10
CA PHE A 21 -23.72 -20.65 -29.23
C PHE A 21 -23.75 -19.96 -27.86
N ARG A 22 -24.79 -20.23 -27.05
CA ARG A 22 -24.89 -19.67 -25.69
C ARG A 22 -23.69 -20.07 -24.84
N PHE A 23 -23.29 -21.34 -24.87
CA PHE A 23 -22.13 -21.83 -24.11
C PHE A 23 -20.83 -21.15 -24.56
N SER A 24 -20.59 -21.08 -25.87
CA SER A 24 -19.40 -20.44 -26.43
C SER A 24 -19.36 -18.95 -26.12
N PHE A 25 -20.49 -18.25 -26.19
CA PHE A 25 -20.59 -16.85 -25.82
C PHE A 25 -20.33 -16.63 -24.33
N CYS A 26 -20.91 -17.46 -23.45
CA CYS A 26 -20.67 -17.38 -22.01
C CYS A 26 -19.20 -17.62 -21.64
N LEU A 27 -18.47 -18.44 -22.39
CA LEU A 27 -17.03 -18.65 -22.18
C LEU A 27 -16.18 -17.53 -22.79
N LEU A 28 -16.43 -17.17 -24.05
CA LEU A 28 -15.58 -16.22 -24.79
C LEU A 28 -15.80 -14.77 -24.34
N ALA A 29 -17.02 -14.39 -23.94
CA ALA A 29 -17.31 -13.03 -23.50
C ALA A 29 -16.42 -12.56 -22.33
N PRO A 30 -16.32 -13.28 -21.19
CA PRO A 30 -15.44 -12.85 -20.10
C PRO A 30 -13.96 -12.90 -20.49
N ILE A 31 -13.53 -13.90 -21.26
CA ILE A 31 -12.13 -14.03 -21.72
C ILE A 31 -11.75 -12.83 -22.61
N ALA A 32 -12.62 -12.45 -23.53
CA ALA A 32 -12.40 -11.31 -24.42
C ALA A 32 -12.37 -9.99 -23.64
N VAL A 33 -13.26 -9.81 -22.66
CA VAL A 33 -13.25 -8.63 -21.78
C VAL A 33 -11.95 -8.55 -20.98
N MET A 34 -11.50 -9.67 -20.40
CA MET A 34 -10.23 -9.73 -19.68
C MET A 34 -9.02 -9.47 -20.59
N TYR A 35 -9.03 -9.96 -21.83
CA TYR A 35 -7.95 -9.68 -22.78
C TYR A 35 -7.95 -8.20 -23.19
N TYR A 36 -9.12 -7.61 -23.45
CA TYR A 36 -9.21 -6.21 -23.88
C TYR A 36 -8.91 -5.20 -22.77
N ILE A 37 -9.36 -5.48 -21.55
CA ILE A 37 -9.14 -4.60 -20.39
C ILE A 37 -7.79 -4.91 -19.75
N GLY A 38 -7.44 -6.19 -19.58
CA GLY A 38 -6.29 -6.67 -18.83
C GLY A 38 -4.92 -6.35 -19.42
N THR A 39 -4.79 -6.16 -20.73
CA THR A 39 -3.49 -5.81 -21.34
C THR A 39 -3.05 -4.38 -21.06
N ASP A 40 -4.01 -3.47 -20.83
CA ASP A 40 -3.76 -2.04 -20.66
C ASP A 40 -4.68 -1.45 -19.58
N THR A 41 -4.86 -2.15 -18.46
CA THR A 41 -5.68 -1.67 -17.33
C THR A 41 -5.18 -0.33 -16.82
N ASP A 42 -3.85 -0.16 -16.74
CA ASP A 42 -3.23 1.09 -16.29
C ASP A 42 -3.63 2.26 -17.20
N LYS A 43 -3.45 2.16 -18.52
CA LYS A 43 -3.84 3.26 -19.43
C LYS A 43 -5.35 3.51 -19.51
N LYS A 44 -6.19 2.49 -19.35
CA LYS A 44 -7.65 2.59 -19.53
C LYS A 44 -8.41 2.93 -18.26
N LEU A 45 -7.86 2.59 -17.08
CA LEU A 45 -8.48 2.82 -15.77
C LEU A 45 -7.71 3.82 -14.90
N ASN A 46 -6.57 4.35 -15.37
CA ASN A 46 -5.86 5.41 -14.67
C ASN A 46 -6.72 6.67 -14.63
N VAL A 47 -7.19 7.00 -13.44
CA VAL A 47 -7.86 8.29 -13.20
C VAL A 47 -6.79 9.38 -13.10
N PRO A 48 -6.94 10.51 -13.83
CA PRO A 48 -5.98 11.60 -13.74
C PRO A 48 -5.93 12.12 -12.30
N GLY A 49 -4.78 11.98 -11.65
CA GLY A 49 -4.59 12.37 -10.24
C GLY A 49 -4.84 11.26 -9.21
N PHE A 50 -4.89 9.97 -9.60
CA PHE A 50 -4.95 8.87 -8.63
C PHE A 50 -3.76 8.88 -7.67
N TRP A 51 -2.57 9.09 -8.21
CA TRP A 51 -1.33 9.16 -7.45
C TRP A 51 -1.04 10.61 -7.06
N PRO A 52 -0.69 10.88 -5.78
CA PRO A 52 -0.13 12.16 -5.39
C PRO A 52 1.10 12.44 -6.23
N ASP A 53 1.24 13.67 -6.72
CA ASP A 53 2.41 14.11 -7.48
C ASP A 53 3.68 13.67 -6.72
N PRO A 54 4.64 12.97 -7.36
CA PRO A 54 5.87 12.52 -6.71
C PRO A 54 6.67 13.67 -6.09
N ALA A 55 6.44 14.93 -6.47
CA ALA A 55 7.02 16.10 -5.80
C ALA A 55 6.37 16.41 -4.43
N SER A 56 5.11 16.01 -4.21
CA SER A 56 4.41 16.15 -2.91
C SER A 56 4.76 15.04 -1.92
N LEU A 57 5.29 13.91 -2.42
CA LEU A 57 5.73 12.82 -1.56
C LEU A 57 7.06 13.19 -0.90
N ASN A 58 7.22 12.80 0.36
CA ASN A 58 8.51 12.93 1.06
C ASN A 58 9.55 12.07 0.33
N GLN A 59 10.37 12.72 -0.50
CA GLN A 59 11.42 12.04 -1.25
C GLN A 59 12.56 11.71 -0.29
N ILE A 60 12.72 10.43 -0.02
CA ILE A 60 13.87 9.94 0.75
C ILE A 60 15.14 10.32 -0.03
N PRO A 61 16.11 11.02 0.58
CA PRO A 61 17.34 11.41 -0.09
C PRO A 61 18.01 10.16 -0.67
N LYS A 62 18.23 10.15 -2.00
CA LYS A 62 18.83 8.98 -2.70
C LYS A 62 20.35 8.99 -2.62
N GLU A 63 20.96 10.16 -2.42
CA GLU A 63 22.41 10.35 -2.39
C GLU A 63 23.02 10.16 -1.01
N ARG A 64 24.16 9.44 -0.94
CA ARG A 64 24.85 9.07 0.32
C ARG A 64 25.23 10.29 1.18
N TYR A 65 25.55 11.42 0.56
CA TYR A 65 25.95 12.64 1.26
C TYR A 65 24.75 13.31 1.95
N GLU A 66 23.63 13.43 1.25
CA GLU A 66 22.38 14.00 1.77
C GLU A 66 21.81 13.16 2.91
N ILE A 67 21.91 11.83 2.80
CA ILE A 67 21.51 10.90 3.87
C ILE A 67 22.31 11.17 5.16
N LYS A 68 23.63 11.41 5.05
CA LYS A 68 24.48 11.68 6.22
C LYS A 68 24.14 13.03 6.87
N ALA A 69 23.86 14.05 6.07
CA ALA A 69 23.46 15.36 6.56
C ALA A 69 22.11 15.30 7.31
N GLU A 70 21.13 14.61 6.73
CA GLU A 70 19.81 14.44 7.33
C GLU A 70 19.88 13.57 8.60
N LEU A 71 20.70 12.50 8.60
CA LEU A 71 20.99 11.72 9.81
C LEU A 71 21.63 12.55 10.92
N ALA A 72 22.57 13.44 10.58
CA ALA A 72 23.20 14.32 11.55
C ALA A 72 22.17 15.31 12.15
N ARG A 73 21.28 15.86 11.32
CA ARG A 73 20.16 16.71 11.77
C ARG A 73 19.24 15.97 12.73
N MET A 74 18.80 14.77 12.35
CA MET A 74 17.93 13.94 13.19
C MET A 74 18.59 13.52 14.52
N LYS A 75 19.90 13.25 14.52
CA LYS A 75 20.64 12.94 15.75
C LYS A 75 20.68 14.14 16.72
N LYS A 76 20.91 15.35 16.19
CA LYS A 76 20.89 16.58 16.99
C LYS A 76 19.51 16.83 17.59
N GLU A 77 18.45 16.74 16.79
CA GLU A 77 17.08 16.95 17.28
C GLU A 77 16.69 15.93 18.36
N ARG A 78 17.07 14.65 18.19
CA ARG A 78 16.84 13.61 19.22
C ARG A 78 17.58 13.92 20.52
N LEU A 79 18.83 14.38 20.44
CA LEU A 79 19.61 14.72 21.62
C LEU A 79 19.00 15.92 22.36
N GLU A 80 18.58 16.95 21.63
CA GLU A 80 17.92 18.12 22.23
C GLU A 80 16.59 17.76 22.90
N LYS A 81 15.78 16.90 22.28
CA LYS A 81 14.53 16.40 22.90
C LYS A 81 14.81 15.61 24.17
N ARG A 82 15.84 14.76 24.18
CA ARG A 82 16.28 14.02 25.38
C ARG A 82 16.69 14.99 26.49
N LEU A 83 17.58 15.94 26.19
CA LEU A 83 18.05 16.92 27.18
C LEU A 83 16.90 17.78 27.72
N LYS A 84 15.95 18.20 26.88
CA LYS A 84 14.76 18.94 27.34
C LYS A 84 13.89 18.10 28.26
N LEU A 85 13.70 16.81 27.95
CA LEU A 85 12.93 15.91 28.81
C LEU A 85 13.63 15.68 30.15
N GLU A 86 14.95 15.50 30.14
CA GLU A 86 15.76 15.32 31.35
C GLU A 86 15.69 16.56 32.25
N ARG A 87 15.81 17.77 31.68
CA ARG A 87 15.66 19.02 32.44
C ARG A 87 14.27 19.17 33.06
N LYS A 88 13.22 18.90 32.28
CA LYS A 88 11.84 18.95 32.81
C LYS A 88 11.65 17.96 33.96
N LEU A 89 12.21 16.76 33.83
CA LEU A 89 12.11 15.74 34.88
C LEU A 89 12.88 16.15 36.15
N GLN A 90 14.03 16.80 36.00
CA GLN A 90 14.82 17.35 37.10
C GLN A 90 14.11 18.51 37.80
N GLU A 91 13.50 19.42 37.04
CA GLU A 91 12.78 20.60 37.56
C GLU A 91 11.48 20.21 38.26
N GLU A 92 10.71 19.28 37.71
CA GLU A 92 9.38 18.90 38.21
C GLU A 92 9.44 17.89 39.36
N TYR A 93 10.39 16.94 39.33
CA TYR A 93 10.46 15.86 40.33
C TYR A 93 11.66 15.95 41.27
N GLY A 94 12.56 16.94 41.11
CA GLY A 94 13.69 17.17 42.01
C GLY A 94 14.67 15.98 42.11
N ILE A 95 14.64 15.05 41.15
CA ILE A 95 15.44 13.83 41.16
C ILE A 95 16.90 14.23 40.87
N THR A 96 17.73 14.27 41.92
CA THR A 96 19.15 14.63 41.83
C THR A 96 20.00 13.55 41.14
N ASN A 97 19.55 12.28 41.13
CA ASN A 97 20.22 11.15 40.47
C ASN A 97 19.28 10.37 39.53
N LEU A 98 19.13 10.87 38.29
CA LEU A 98 18.27 10.25 37.27
C LEU A 98 18.74 8.85 36.84
N GLU A 99 20.04 8.57 36.92
CA GLU A 99 20.61 7.29 36.45
C GLU A 99 20.33 6.16 37.45
N GLU A 100 20.44 6.43 38.75
CA GLU A 100 20.16 5.46 39.82
C GLU A 100 18.68 5.02 39.78
N GLU A 101 17.76 5.97 39.63
CA GLU A 101 16.32 5.66 39.56
C GLU A 101 15.97 4.86 38.29
N LYS A 102 16.59 5.18 37.15
CA LYS A 102 16.44 4.38 35.92
C LYS A 102 16.94 2.95 36.09
N GLU A 103 18.05 2.75 36.80
CA GLU A 103 18.58 1.41 37.08
C GLU A 103 17.66 0.60 38.00
N ARG A 104 17.08 1.25 39.02
CA ARG A 104 16.09 0.61 39.90
C ARG A 104 14.86 0.17 39.13
N ILE A 105 14.28 1.06 38.32
CA ILE A 105 13.11 0.74 37.47
C ILE A 105 13.44 -0.38 36.47
N ARG A 106 14.63 -0.35 35.85
CA ARG A 106 15.06 -1.41 34.91
C ARG A 106 15.15 -2.77 35.60
N ASN A 107 15.73 -2.81 36.80
CA ASN A 107 15.87 -4.04 37.58
C ASN A 107 14.52 -4.58 38.04
N GLU A 108 13.61 -3.70 38.48
CA GLU A 108 12.24 -4.08 38.83
C GLU A 108 11.46 -4.64 37.63
N LEU A 109 11.54 -4.00 36.46
CA LEU A 109 10.91 -4.50 35.23
C LEU A 109 11.47 -5.85 34.80
N LYS A 110 12.78 -6.06 34.97
CA LYS A 110 13.43 -7.34 34.68
C LYS A 110 12.92 -8.44 35.62
N ALA A 111 12.88 -8.17 36.93
CA ALA A 111 12.35 -9.10 37.92
C ALA A 111 10.86 -9.42 37.69
N ALA A 112 10.03 -8.43 37.33
CA ALA A 112 8.62 -8.64 37.01
C ALA A 112 8.42 -9.51 35.76
N LYS A 113 9.27 -9.35 34.75
CA LYS A 113 9.25 -10.16 33.52
C LYS A 113 9.67 -11.60 33.77
N ASP A 114 10.67 -11.80 34.63
CA ASP A 114 11.15 -13.12 35.01
C ASP A 114 10.07 -13.86 35.84
N ASN A 115 9.35 -13.16 36.72
CA ASN A 115 8.22 -13.71 37.49
C ASN A 115 6.97 -14.03 36.64
N SER A 116 6.78 -13.35 35.50
CA SER A 116 5.66 -13.61 34.58
C SER A 116 5.94 -14.73 33.57
N SER A 117 7.20 -15.18 33.46
CA SER A 117 7.63 -16.21 32.51
C SER A 117 7.73 -17.62 33.15
N ASN A 118 7.35 -17.76 34.42
CA ASN A 118 7.32 -19.00 35.21
C ASN A 118 5.88 -19.29 35.66
#